data_AF-A0A951RWF3-F1
#
_entry.id   AF-A0A951RWF3-F1
#
_cell.length_a   1.000
_cell.length_b   1.000
_cell.length_c   1.000
_cell.angle_alpha   90.00
_cell.angle_beta   90.00
_cell.angle_gamma   90.00
#
_symmetry.space_group_name_H-M   'P 1'
#
loop_
_entity.id
_entity.type
_entity.pdbx_description
1 polymer ?
#
loop_
_entity_poly.entity_id
_entity_poly.type
_entity_poly.pdbx_seq_one_letter_code
_entity_poly.pdbx_strand_id
1 'polypeptide(L)'
;MNLFDKKQNEFAGRHIGPAAQETAQMLEKAGFASLDELIDKTIPPAIHSREGLALSEALSENEYLKALRKSASKNKVFRSFIGQ
;
A
#
# COMPACT_ATOMS: atom_id res chain seq x y z
N MET A 1 -4.98 -18.82 4.23
CA MET A 1 -5.16 -17.79 3.17
C MET A 1 -5.61 -18.48 1.92
N ASN A 2 -6.68 -17.98 1.30
CA ASN A 2 -7.09 -18.44 -0.01
C ASN A 2 -6.19 -17.79 -1.09
N LEU A 3 -6.29 -18.25 -2.34
CA LEU A 3 -5.46 -17.74 -3.44
C LEU A 3 -5.72 -16.25 -3.75
N PHE A 4 -6.94 -15.77 -3.50
CA PHE A 4 -7.34 -14.39 -3.77
C PHE A 4 -6.74 -13.42 -2.75
N ASP A 5 -6.75 -13.77 -1.46
CA ASP A 5 -6.11 -13.00 -0.38
C ASP A 5 -4.61 -12.81 -0.65
N LYS A 6 -3.97 -13.87 -1.18
CA LYS A 6 -2.54 -13.85 -1.52
C LYS A 6 -2.24 -12.92 -2.69
N LYS A 7 -3.12 -12.84 -3.69
CA LYS A 7 -2.97 -11.93 -4.83
C LYS A 7 -3.20 -10.47 -4.45
N GLN A 8 -4.19 -10.20 -3.59
CA GLN A 8 -4.49 -8.85 -3.11
C GLN A 8 -3.33 -8.28 -2.26
N ASN A 9 -2.67 -9.12 -1.47
CA ASN A 9 -1.57 -8.70 -0.59
C ASN A 9 -0.16 -8.88 -1.20
N GLU A 10 -0.05 -9.37 -2.44
CA GLU A 10 1.22 -9.64 -3.09
C GLU A 10 2.10 -8.38 -3.21
N PHE A 11 1.48 -7.25 -3.57
CA PHE A 11 2.20 -5.99 -3.72
C PHE A 11 2.73 -5.48 -2.37
N ALA A 12 1.91 -5.51 -1.32
CA ALA A 12 2.30 -5.04 0.00
C ALA A 12 3.53 -5.81 0.53
N GLY A 13 3.59 -7.13 0.33
CA GLY A 13 4.73 -7.95 0.74
C GLY A 13 6.03 -7.71 -0.05
N ARG A 14 5.96 -7.10 -1.25
CA ARG A 14 7.15 -6.66 -2.00
C ARG A 14 7.50 -5.20 -1.76
N HIS A 15 6.54 -4.39 -1.33
CA HIS A 15 6.71 -2.96 -1.08
C HIS A 15 7.19 -2.67 0.35
N ILE A 16 6.63 -3.37 1.33
CA ILE A 16 7.00 -3.25 2.74
C ILE A 16 8.22 -4.15 2.98
N GLY A 17 9.36 -3.54 3.27
CA GLY A 17 10.62 -4.24 3.46
C GLY A 17 10.62 -5.23 4.63
N PRO A 18 10.31 -4.77 5.87
CA PRO A 18 10.31 -5.65 7.04
C PRO A 18 9.24 -6.73 6.97
N ALA A 19 9.66 -7.98 7.08
CA ALA A 19 8.75 -9.10 7.28
C ALA A 19 8.18 -9.09 8.71
N ALA A 20 7.20 -9.96 8.98
CA ALA A 20 6.57 -10.06 10.30
C ALA A 20 7.59 -10.29 11.43
N GLN A 21 8.60 -11.12 11.19
CA GLN A 21 9.64 -11.42 12.19
C GLN A 21 10.54 -10.21 12.47
N GLU A 22 10.94 -9.48 11.43
CA GLU A 22 11.77 -8.28 11.55
C GLU A 22 11.00 -7.16 12.24
N THR A 23 9.71 -7.00 11.89
CA THR A 23 8.80 -6.06 12.54
C THR A 23 8.68 -6.36 14.03
N ALA A 24 8.51 -7.63 14.41
CA ALA A 24 8.46 -8.03 15.82
C ALA A 24 9.77 -7.71 16.57
N GLN A 25 10.93 -7.98 15.96
CA GLN A 25 12.23 -7.64 16.54
C GLN A 25 12.40 -6.12 16.72
N MET A 26 11.95 -5.32 15.75
CA MET A 26 12.00 -3.86 15.83
C MET A 26 11.08 -3.32 16.93
N LEU A 27 9.86 -3.84 17.05
CA LEU A 27 8.91 -3.47 18.11
C LEU A 27 9.45 -3.79 19.49
N GLU A 28 10.03 -4.98 19.68
CA GLU A 28 10.68 -5.38 20.93
C GLU A 28 11.80 -4.40 21.32
N LYS A 29 12.68 -4.06 20.37
CA LYS A 29 13.75 -3.08 20.61
C LYS A 29 13.24 -1.69 20.93
N ALA A 30 12.12 -1.30 20.33
CA ALA A 30 11.46 -0.03 20.59
C ALA A 30 10.62 -0.03 21.88
N GLY A 31 10.42 -1.19 22.52
CA GLY A 31 9.65 -1.32 23.75
C GLY A 31 8.13 -1.34 23.57
N PHE A 32 7.63 -1.78 22.41
CA PHE A 32 6.20 -1.88 22.10
C PHE A 32 5.79 -3.34 21.87
N ALA A 33 4.59 -3.70 22.31
CA ALA A 33 4.03 -5.04 22.15
C ALA A 33 3.36 -5.24 20.77
N SER A 34 2.96 -4.17 20.10
CA SER A 34 2.32 -4.23 18.79
C SER A 34 2.52 -2.94 17.99
N LEU A 35 2.25 -3.02 16.68
CA LEU A 35 2.20 -1.85 15.81
C LEU A 35 1.08 -0.89 16.22
N ASP A 36 -0.07 -1.40 16.65
CA ASP A 36 -1.20 -0.59 17.12
C ASP A 36 -0.82 0.20 18.38
N GLU A 37 -0.12 -0.42 19.34
CA GLU A 37 0.36 0.27 20.54
C GLU A 37 1.33 1.40 20.19
N LEU A 38 2.25 1.13 19.25
CA LEU A 38 3.18 2.14 18.76
C LEU A 38 2.42 3.32 18.10
N ILE A 39 1.43 3.04 17.27
CA ILE A 39 0.62 4.07 16.60
C ILE A 39 -0.15 4.90 17.63
N ASP A 40 -0.85 4.27 18.57
CA ASP A 40 -1.69 4.95 19.57
C ASP A 40 -0.86 5.81 20.54
N LYS A 41 0.39 5.41 20.84
CA LYS A 41 1.32 6.24 21.65
C LYS A 41 1.98 7.37 20.86
N THR A 42 1.98 7.30 19.53
CA THR A 42 2.63 8.29 18.65
C THR A 42 1.66 9.35 18.14
N ILE A 43 0.45 8.95 17.75
CA ILE A 43 -0.54 9.84 17.14
C ILE A 43 -1.57 10.28 18.19
N PRO A 44 -1.76 11.59 18.43
CA PRO A 44 -2.79 12.06 19.35
C PRO A 44 -4.20 11.55 18.95
N PRO A 45 -5.00 11.02 19.89
CA PRO A 45 -6.31 10.43 19.58
C PRO A 45 -7.26 11.39 18.88
N ALA A 46 -7.16 12.69 19.15
CA ALA A 46 -7.99 13.74 18.55
C ALA A 46 -7.84 13.86 17.03
N ILE A 47 -6.74 13.36 16.46
CA ILE A 47 -6.46 13.42 15.02
C ILE A 47 -6.26 12.03 14.39
N HIS A 48 -6.36 10.96 15.17
CA HIS A 48 -6.23 9.60 14.67
C HIS A 48 -7.58 9.12 14.13
N SER A 49 -7.72 9.08 12.80
CA SER A 49 -8.89 8.47 12.15
C SER A 49 -8.90 6.95 12.40
N ARG A 50 -9.93 6.46 13.09
CA ARG A 50 -10.14 5.01 13.33
C ARG A 50 -10.98 4.34 12.26
N GLU A 51 -11.56 5.13 11.35
CA GLU A 51 -12.32 4.61 10.22
C GLU A 51 -11.36 4.15 9.12
N GLY A 52 -11.63 2.99 8.55
CA GLY A 52 -10.92 2.50 7.38
C GLY A 52 -11.14 3.43 6.19
N LEU A 53 -10.13 3.56 5.32
CA LEU A 53 -10.24 4.39 4.13
C LEU A 53 -11.30 3.82 3.18
N ALA A 54 -12.18 4.68 2.67
CA ALA A 54 -13.19 4.33 1.67
C ALA A 54 -12.56 4.15 0.28
N LEU A 55 -11.80 3.06 0.11
CA LEU A 55 -11.09 2.72 -1.12
C LEU A 55 -11.72 1.50 -1.80
N SER A 56 -11.51 1.39 -3.12
CA SER A 56 -11.83 0.17 -3.85
C SER A 56 -10.94 -0.99 -3.39
N GLU A 57 -11.35 -2.22 -3.72
CA GLU A 57 -10.52 -3.40 -3.45
C GLU A 57 -9.11 -3.28 -4.03
N ALA A 58 -8.14 -3.84 -3.29
CA ALA A 58 -6.76 -3.89 -3.72
C ALA A 58 -6.62 -4.72 -5.02
N LEU A 59 -5.85 -4.20 -5.96
CA LEU A 59 -5.49 -4.90 -7.19
C LEU A 59 -4.15 -5.62 -7.00
N SER A 60 -4.00 -6.80 -7.61
CA SER A 60 -2.65 -7.33 -7.83
C SER A 60 -1.86 -6.43 -8.77
N GLU A 61 -0.52 -6.50 -8.72
CA GLU A 61 0.33 -5.68 -9.60
C GLU A 61 0.02 -5.93 -11.09
N ASN A 62 -0.26 -7.18 -11.46
CA ASN A 62 -0.63 -7.54 -12.83
C ASN A 62 -1.94 -6.86 -13.28
N GLU A 63 -2.96 -6.89 -12.42
CA GLU A 63 -4.25 -6.25 -12.68
C GLU A 63 -4.11 -4.74 -12.78
N TYR A 64 -3.32 -4.14 -11.88
CA TYR A 64 -3.01 -2.72 -11.92
C TYR A 64 -2.35 -2.31 -13.25
N LEU A 65 -1.32 -3.03 -13.69
CA LEU A 65 -0.65 -2.75 -14.97
C LEU A 65 -1.59 -2.91 -16.17
N LYS A 66 -2.50 -3.89 -16.15
CA LYS A 66 -3.51 -4.07 -17.20
C LYS A 66 -4.50 -2.90 -17.22
N ALA A 67 -4.99 -2.48 -16.06
CA ALA A 67 -5.89 -1.33 -15.93
C ALA A 67 -5.20 -0.03 -16.39
N LEU A 68 -3.94 0.17 -15.99
CA LEU A 68 -3.15 1.33 -16.37
C LEU A 68 -2.92 1.38 -17.89
N ARG A 69 -2.59 0.26 -18.53
CA ARG A 69 -2.44 0.18 -19.99
C ARG A 69 -3.74 0.54 -20.72
N LYS A 70 -4.89 0.08 -20.22
CA LYS A 70 -6.21 0.43 -20.77
C LYS A 70 -6.53 1.92 -20.65
N SER A 71 -6.12 2.55 -19.55
CA SER A 71 -6.27 4.00 -19.39
C SER A 71 -5.29 4.76 -20.30
N ALA A 72 -4.03 4.34 -20.35
CA ALA A 72 -2.98 4.95 -21.16
C ALA A 72 -3.28 4.86 -22.67
N SER A 73 -3.94 3.80 -23.14
CA SER A 73 -4.30 3.65 -24.55
C SER A 73 -5.33 4.67 -25.04
N LYS A 74 -5.95 5.44 -24.13
CA LYS A 74 -6.83 6.56 -24.49
C LYS A 74 -6.05 7.83 -24.86
N ASN A 75 -4.77 7.91 -24.48
CA ASN A 75 -3.92 9.02 -24.85
C ASN A 75 -3.60 8.97 -26.35
N LYS A 76 -3.48 10.15 -26.96
CA LYS A 76 -3.06 10.29 -28.35
C LYS A 76 -1.62 10.75 -28.40
N VAL A 77 -0.76 9.93 -28.99
CA VAL A 77 0.65 10.27 -29.19
C VAL A 77 0.76 11.14 -30.44
N PHE A 78 1.02 12.44 -30.25
CA PHE A 78 1.22 13.39 -31.33
C PHE A 78 2.71 13.65 -31.57
N ARG A 79 3.04 14.03 -32.80
CA ARG A 79 4.26 14.81 -33.05
C ARG A 79 4.00 16.23 -32.54
N SER A 80 4.47 16.52 -31.34
CA SER A 80 4.23 17.80 -30.69
C SER A 80 5.30 18.81 -31.09
N PHE A 81 4.90 19.90 -31.74
CA PHE A 81 5.76 21.05 -32.07
C PHE A 81 5.47 22.25 -31.15
N ILE A 82 5.13 21.96 -29.90
CA ILE A 82 4.73 22.99 -28.94
C ILE A 82 5.91 23.93 -28.67
N GLY A 83 7.13 23.39 -28.53
CA GLY A 83 8.35 24.17 -28.28
C GLY A 83 8.34 24.82 -26.89
N GLN A 84 9.35 24.48 -26.07
CA GLN A 84 9.74 25.13 -24.81
C GLN A 84 10.97 24.41 -24.28
#